data_AF-A0A9D7HAB5-F1
#
_entry.id   AF-A0A9D7HAB5-F1
#
_cell.length_a   1.000
_cell.length_b   1.000
_cell.length_c   1.000
_cell.angle_alpha   90.00
_cell.angle_beta   90.00
_cell.angle_gamma   90.00
#
_symmetry.space_group_name_H-M   'P 1'
#
loop_
_entity.id
_entity.type
_entity.pdbx_description
1 polymer ?
#
loop_
_entity_poly.entity_id
_entity_poly.type
_entity_poly.pdbx_seq_one_letter_code
_entity_poly.pdbx_strand_id
1 'polypeptide(L)'
;MGRSASARTAAKFAYYWGQFNQDLEIFDFDRCTGLFSDPVHILISDANSMGGVAFSPNSRYLYVSSVLDVYQYDTEASDIEVSMEHIAEWDNTYSPFPPLATMFDIAQLAPDGKIYIATGNGTDKLHVIHRPDSAGRACDTEPHGITLPRVFSNSLPNHPNYHLGPIDGSVCDSLGITNGVEESAIQEALQAYPNPSSGVFSLSYPVQPSAGELEVLDLSGRLVLRERLPAWSQVHRVELQGEAAGLYQCRLTWSTAGHLRVVVQREGCRAEDKGMPPAKPEALTFYADICSMERRIIAWGAGILLVAVVLGAFGAHALKERLSPEHLGQWKTGVEYQFYHGLGLLLLVALGNRVSDGALRRTSWFFFLGVLLFSGSLYLLSTRELSGLGGATAIIGPITPLGGLFFIAGWGHLLITALTGTDRRLVTASGLRLLFGAQFQSIGT
;
A
#
# COMPACT_ATOMS: atom_id res chain seq x y z
N MET A 1 0.21 1.94 40.80
CA MET A 1 0.84 3.28 40.64
C MET A 1 0.07 4.02 39.57
N GLY A 2 -0.41 5.21 39.87
CA GLY A 2 -1.39 5.95 39.07
C GLY A 2 -0.74 6.55 37.85
N ARG A 3 -1.57 6.86 36.87
CA ARG A 3 -1.14 7.36 35.57
C ARG A 3 -1.65 8.77 35.40
N SER A 4 -0.83 9.61 34.81
CA SER A 4 -1.22 10.95 34.45
C SER A 4 -1.01 11.21 32.97
N ALA A 5 -1.83 12.08 32.41
CA ALA A 5 -1.69 12.59 31.07
C ALA A 5 -1.98 14.08 31.06
N SER A 6 -1.29 14.80 30.19
CA SER A 6 -1.61 16.19 29.87
C SER A 6 -2.24 16.24 28.48
N ALA A 7 -3.23 17.11 28.32
CA ALA A 7 -3.72 17.51 27.01
C ALA A 7 -2.56 18.02 26.12
N ARG A 8 -2.69 17.91 24.79
CA ARG A 8 -1.69 18.41 23.84
C ARG A 8 -1.49 19.92 23.93
N THR A 9 -2.55 20.66 24.26
CA THR A 9 -2.49 22.10 24.55
C THR A 9 -1.84 22.41 25.90
N ALA A 10 -1.67 21.39 26.74
CA ALA A 10 -1.36 21.45 28.17
C ALA A 10 -2.26 22.43 28.96
N ALA A 11 -3.52 22.58 28.54
CA ALA A 11 -4.51 23.33 29.31
C ALA A 11 -5.25 22.45 30.33
N LYS A 12 -5.20 21.12 30.17
CA LYS A 12 -5.80 20.15 31.08
C LYS A 12 -4.81 19.08 31.48
N PHE A 13 -4.97 18.58 32.70
CA PHE A 13 -4.23 17.46 33.26
C PHE A 13 -5.22 16.46 33.82
N ALA A 14 -4.98 15.18 33.59
CA ALA A 14 -5.77 14.09 34.14
C ALA A 14 -4.87 13.13 34.90
N TYR A 15 -5.40 12.60 36.00
CA TYR A 15 -4.76 11.59 36.81
C TYR A 15 -5.76 10.48 37.09
N TYR A 16 -5.40 9.25 36.73
CA TYR A 16 -6.18 8.06 36.99
C TYR A 16 -5.43 7.14 37.97
N TRP A 17 -6.10 6.73 39.04
CA TRP A 17 -5.60 5.79 40.01
C TRP A 17 -6.78 5.06 40.60
N GLY A 18 -7.05 3.78 40.30
CA GLY A 18 -8.29 3.10 40.75
C GLY A 18 -8.29 2.53 42.19
N GLN A 19 -7.38 2.93 43.09
CA GLN A 19 -7.35 2.40 44.47
C GLN A 19 -7.80 3.46 45.48
N PHE A 20 -8.66 3.07 46.44
CA PHE A 20 -9.12 3.88 47.58
C PHE A 20 -10.13 5.02 47.26
N ASN A 21 -11.04 4.85 46.29
CA ASN A 21 -12.00 5.88 45.85
C ASN A 21 -11.33 7.17 45.32
N GLN A 22 -10.04 7.11 45.00
CA GLN A 22 -9.47 7.97 43.97
C GLN A 22 -9.73 7.18 42.70
N ASP A 23 -10.26 7.77 41.64
CA ASP A 23 -10.49 7.05 40.37
C ASP A 23 -9.97 7.94 39.25
N LEU A 24 -10.73 8.94 38.81
CA LEU A 24 -10.29 9.91 37.80
C LEU A 24 -10.38 11.35 38.33
N GLU A 25 -9.26 12.05 38.32
CA GLU A 25 -9.19 13.48 38.59
C GLU A 25 -8.79 14.24 37.32
N ILE A 26 -9.49 15.33 37.03
CA ILE A 26 -9.22 16.21 35.89
C ILE A 26 -9.06 17.63 36.44
N PHE A 27 -8.03 18.33 35.99
CA PHE A 27 -7.70 19.68 36.39
C PHE A 27 -7.48 20.54 35.16
N ASP A 28 -7.83 21.82 35.27
CA ASP A 28 -7.27 22.84 34.40
C ASP A 28 -5.84 23.16 34.84
N PHE A 29 -4.95 23.42 33.88
CA PHE A 29 -3.55 23.75 34.14
C PHE A 29 -3.18 25.06 33.45
N ASP A 30 -2.82 26.05 34.26
CA ASP A 30 -2.28 27.31 33.76
C ASP A 30 -0.78 27.15 33.53
N ARG A 31 -0.39 27.18 32.26
CA ARG A 31 1.01 27.03 31.82
C ARG A 31 1.90 28.21 32.19
N CYS A 32 1.34 29.38 32.47
CA CYS A 32 2.09 30.57 32.85
C CYS A 32 2.38 30.59 34.35
N THR A 33 1.41 30.22 35.18
CA THR A 33 1.56 30.22 36.64
C THR A 33 2.02 28.88 37.20
N GLY A 34 1.82 27.79 36.44
CA GLY A 34 2.10 26.41 36.86
C GLY A 34 1.09 25.86 37.86
N LEU A 35 -0.10 26.48 37.98
CA LEU A 35 -1.13 26.12 38.95
C LEU A 35 -2.21 25.23 38.33
N PHE A 36 -2.71 24.30 39.14
CA PHE A 36 -3.91 23.52 38.84
C PHE A 36 -5.16 24.22 39.39
N SER A 37 -6.26 24.22 38.63
CA SER A 37 -7.56 24.75 39.04
C SER A 37 -8.70 23.82 38.62
N ASP A 38 -9.91 24.14 39.07
CA ASP A 38 -11.17 23.53 38.64
C ASP A 38 -11.18 21.99 38.66
N PRO A 39 -10.91 21.36 39.83
CA PRO A 39 -10.84 19.91 39.93
C PRO A 39 -12.20 19.27 39.69
N VAL A 40 -12.23 18.31 38.75
CA VAL A 40 -13.36 17.41 38.50
C VAL A 40 -12.95 16.01 38.96
N HIS A 41 -13.75 15.42 39.84
CA HIS A 41 -13.53 14.07 40.37
C HIS A 41 -14.66 13.17 39.89
N ILE A 42 -14.30 12.07 39.22
CA ILE A 42 -15.23 11.10 38.66
C ILE A 42 -14.92 9.74 39.29
N LEU A 43 -15.95 9.13 39.88
CA LEU A 43 -15.87 7.78 40.42
C LEU A 43 -16.13 6.77 39.31
N ILE A 44 -15.20 5.85 39.11
CA ILE A 44 -15.31 4.77 38.14
C ILE A 44 -15.52 3.50 38.92
N SER A 45 -16.74 2.96 38.86
CA SER A 45 -17.13 1.76 39.61
C SER A 45 -16.51 0.48 39.01
N ASP A 46 -15.19 0.35 39.12
CA ASP A 46 -14.42 -0.81 38.70
C ASP A 46 -13.64 -1.43 39.88
N ALA A 47 -13.14 -2.65 39.68
CA ALA A 47 -12.45 -3.41 40.73
C ALA A 47 -10.92 -3.26 40.62
N ASN A 48 -10.41 -2.03 40.44
CA ASN A 48 -9.07 -1.85 39.88
C ASN A 48 -7.95 -1.56 40.88
N SER A 49 -6.74 -1.88 40.42
CA SER A 49 -5.48 -1.42 41.02
C SER A 49 -4.48 -0.88 39.99
N MET A 50 -4.82 -0.94 38.69
CA MET A 50 -3.97 -0.63 37.53
C MET A 50 -4.82 -0.07 36.38
N GLY A 51 -4.19 0.60 35.41
CA GLY A 51 -4.86 1.21 34.27
C GLY A 51 -4.06 2.35 33.64
N GLY A 52 -4.69 3.08 32.72
CA GLY A 52 -4.07 4.14 31.94
C GLY A 52 -5.01 5.30 31.65
N VAL A 53 -4.42 6.45 31.32
CA VAL A 53 -5.15 7.65 30.91
C VAL A 53 -4.43 8.31 29.73
N ALA A 54 -5.16 8.74 28.71
CA ALA A 54 -4.60 9.41 27.54
C ALA A 54 -5.59 10.40 26.93
N PHE A 55 -5.12 11.59 26.54
CA PHE A 55 -5.91 12.56 25.78
C PHE A 55 -5.84 12.29 24.27
N SER A 56 -6.92 12.64 23.57
CA SER A 56 -6.95 12.70 22.11
C SER A 56 -6.01 13.78 21.55
N PRO A 57 -5.59 13.68 20.27
CA PRO A 57 -4.79 14.70 19.60
C PRO A 57 -5.36 16.13 19.72
N ASN A 58 -6.68 16.29 19.59
CA ASN A 58 -7.35 17.58 19.72
C ASN A 58 -7.58 18.03 21.18
N SER A 59 -7.12 17.26 22.17
CA SER A 59 -7.26 17.52 23.61
C SER A 59 -8.69 17.52 24.18
N ARG A 60 -9.71 17.20 23.36
CA ARG A 60 -11.11 17.19 23.82
C ARG A 60 -11.50 15.89 24.52
N TYR A 61 -11.15 14.75 23.94
CA TYR A 61 -11.56 13.46 24.48
C TYR A 61 -10.47 12.91 25.40
N LEU A 62 -10.89 12.39 26.55
CA LEU A 62 -10.05 11.72 27.52
C LEU A 62 -10.41 10.24 27.55
N TYR A 63 -9.41 9.38 27.46
CA TYR A 63 -9.58 7.94 27.49
C TYR A 63 -9.03 7.39 28.79
N VAL A 64 -9.81 6.54 29.45
CA VAL A 64 -9.41 5.80 30.64
C VAL A 64 -9.47 4.32 30.33
N SER A 65 -8.34 3.64 30.43
CA SER A 65 -8.24 2.20 30.36
C SER A 65 -8.24 1.63 31.77
N SER A 66 -9.39 1.10 32.15
CA SER A 66 -9.64 0.26 33.32
C SER A 66 -9.22 -1.18 33.00
N VAL A 67 -8.90 -2.02 33.99
CA VAL A 67 -8.36 -3.38 33.75
C VAL A 67 -9.24 -4.17 32.76
N LEU A 68 -10.56 -4.09 32.92
CA LEU A 68 -11.52 -4.83 32.09
C LEU A 68 -12.19 -3.97 31.02
N ASP A 69 -12.16 -2.65 31.16
CA ASP A 69 -12.99 -1.74 30.37
C ASP A 69 -12.19 -0.55 29.86
N VAL A 70 -12.64 0.07 28.77
CA VAL A 70 -12.10 1.34 28.28
C VAL A 70 -13.24 2.33 28.16
N TYR A 71 -13.05 3.50 28.76
CA TYR A 71 -14.00 4.60 28.79
C TYR A 71 -13.48 5.80 28.02
N GLN A 72 -14.38 6.56 27.41
CA GLN A 72 -14.13 7.86 26.81
C GLN A 72 -14.96 8.92 27.52
N TYR A 73 -14.37 10.09 27.77
CA TYR A 73 -15.03 11.27 28.33
C TYR A 73 -14.84 12.46 27.39
N ASP A 74 -15.85 13.31 27.28
CA ASP A 74 -15.77 14.60 26.58
C ASP A 74 -15.45 15.70 27.61
N THR A 75 -14.21 16.20 27.61
CA THR A 75 -13.75 17.19 28.58
C THR A 75 -14.26 18.61 28.32
N GLU A 76 -14.95 18.81 27.20
CA GLU A 76 -15.67 20.05 26.86
C GLU A 76 -17.18 19.96 27.18
N ALA A 77 -17.67 18.80 27.63
CA ALA A 77 -19.05 18.66 28.06
C ALA A 77 -19.33 19.52 29.32
N SER A 78 -20.56 20.01 29.44
CA SER A 78 -21.01 20.74 30.64
C SER A 78 -20.96 19.89 31.90
N ASP A 79 -21.11 18.58 31.74
CA ASP A 79 -20.95 17.56 32.77
C ASP A 79 -20.10 16.44 32.18
N ILE A 80 -18.83 16.38 32.61
CA ILE A 80 -17.86 15.42 32.08
C ILE A 80 -18.23 13.99 32.51
N GLU A 81 -18.74 13.81 33.74
CA GLU A 81 -19.11 12.49 34.25
C GLU A 81 -20.22 11.85 33.41
N VAL A 82 -21.25 12.62 33.09
CA VAL A 82 -22.37 12.16 32.27
C VAL A 82 -21.97 11.88 30.81
N SER A 83 -20.87 12.46 30.32
CA SER A 83 -20.36 12.23 28.96
C SER A 83 -19.68 10.87 28.76
N MET A 84 -19.55 10.08 29.83
CA MET A 84 -18.86 8.79 29.80
C MET A 84 -19.47 7.83 28.77
N GLU A 85 -18.63 7.35 27.85
CA GLU A 85 -18.95 6.27 26.93
C GLU A 85 -18.06 5.05 27.18
N HIS A 86 -18.68 3.87 27.29
CA HIS A 86 -17.97 2.59 27.35
C HIS A 86 -17.64 2.10 25.92
N ILE A 87 -16.36 2.11 25.55
CA ILE A 87 -15.90 1.89 24.16
C ILE A 87 -15.30 0.50 23.92
N ALA A 88 -14.81 -0.20 24.95
CA ALA A 88 -14.31 -1.57 24.82
C ALA A 88 -14.33 -2.31 26.16
N GLU A 89 -14.60 -3.62 26.11
CA GLU A 89 -14.60 -4.55 27.25
C GLU A 89 -13.66 -5.72 26.93
N TRP A 90 -12.99 -6.29 27.94
CA TRP A 90 -12.16 -7.46 27.76
C TRP A 90 -13.00 -8.70 27.44
N ASP A 91 -12.63 -9.39 26.39
CA ASP A 91 -13.39 -10.47 25.76
C ASP A 91 -13.00 -11.88 26.26
N ASN A 92 -12.32 -11.97 27.40
CA ASN A 92 -11.72 -13.21 27.93
C ASN A 92 -10.62 -13.82 27.03
N THR A 93 -10.00 -13.03 26.16
CA THR A 93 -8.88 -13.51 25.33
C THR A 93 -7.57 -13.57 26.11
N TYR A 94 -6.79 -14.61 25.80
CA TYR A 94 -5.44 -14.85 26.31
C TYR A 94 -4.46 -14.97 25.14
N SER A 95 -3.29 -14.34 25.25
CA SER A 95 -2.26 -14.40 24.21
C SER A 95 -0.87 -14.22 24.82
N PRO A 96 0.12 -15.07 24.44
CA PRO A 96 0.03 -16.16 23.46
C PRO A 96 -0.64 -17.45 23.98
N PHE A 97 -0.82 -17.59 25.30
CA PHE A 97 -1.51 -18.72 25.92
C PHE A 97 -2.02 -18.34 27.33
N PRO A 98 -3.04 -19.02 27.90
CA PRO A 98 -3.48 -18.80 29.27
C PRO A 98 -2.35 -19.07 30.29
N PRO A 99 -2.20 -18.27 31.37
CA PRO A 99 -3.13 -17.27 31.90
C PRO A 99 -2.82 -15.81 31.49
N LEU A 100 -2.11 -15.59 30.37
CA LEU A 100 -1.71 -14.24 29.91
C LEU A 100 -2.88 -13.49 29.26
N ALA A 101 -3.73 -12.90 30.10
CA ALA A 101 -4.92 -12.18 29.69
C ALA A 101 -4.58 -10.87 29.00
N THR A 102 -5.23 -10.58 27.87
CA THR A 102 -5.07 -9.35 27.10
C THR A 102 -6.00 -8.24 27.62
N MET A 103 -5.92 -7.99 28.94
CA MET A 103 -6.63 -6.92 29.63
C MET A 103 -6.01 -5.57 29.31
N PHE A 104 -6.68 -4.46 29.62
CA PHE A 104 -6.18 -3.12 29.33
C PHE A 104 -5.32 -2.60 30.50
N ASP A 105 -4.33 -1.77 30.19
CA ASP A 105 -3.49 -1.07 31.17
C ASP A 105 -3.04 0.28 30.60
N ILE A 106 -1.74 0.56 30.52
CA ILE A 106 -1.21 1.87 30.12
C ILE A 106 -1.72 2.26 28.73
N ALA A 107 -2.37 3.43 28.62
CA ALA A 107 -2.73 4.06 27.35
C ALA A 107 -1.75 5.18 27.03
N GLN A 108 -1.32 5.29 25.77
CA GLN A 108 -0.39 6.34 25.33
C GLN A 108 -0.77 6.85 23.94
N LEU A 109 -0.88 8.17 23.81
CA LEU A 109 -0.99 8.84 22.50
C LEU A 109 0.37 8.79 21.78
N ALA A 110 0.37 8.28 20.56
CA ALA A 110 1.57 8.14 19.74
C ALA A 110 1.73 9.27 18.70
N PRO A 111 2.92 9.40 18.08
CA PRO A 111 3.18 10.38 17.03
C PRO A 111 2.33 10.25 15.76
N ASP A 112 1.69 9.10 15.54
CA ASP A 112 0.75 8.88 14.44
C ASP A 112 -0.68 9.36 14.73
N GLY A 113 -0.90 9.96 15.91
CA GLY A 113 -2.20 10.46 16.34
C GLY A 113 -3.16 9.39 16.84
N LYS A 114 -2.72 8.12 16.96
CA LYS A 114 -3.49 7.02 17.56
C LYS A 114 -3.16 6.84 19.03
N ILE A 115 -4.07 6.25 19.78
CA ILE A 115 -3.80 5.82 21.16
C ILE A 115 -3.57 4.32 21.16
N TYR A 116 -2.46 3.90 21.76
CA TYR A 116 -2.12 2.49 21.95
C TYR A 116 -2.29 2.14 23.42
N ILE A 117 -2.91 0.99 23.69
CA ILE A 117 -3.14 0.50 25.04
C ILE A 117 -2.38 -0.82 25.23
N ALA A 118 -1.50 -0.83 26.23
CA ALA A 118 -0.75 -2.01 26.64
C ALA A 118 -1.63 -2.98 27.42
N THR A 119 -1.17 -4.22 27.49
CA THR A 119 -1.72 -5.22 28.41
C THR A 119 -0.92 -5.20 29.71
N GLY A 120 -1.60 -5.17 30.86
CA GLY A 120 -0.96 -5.06 32.20
C GLY A 120 -0.13 -6.27 32.65
N ASN A 121 0.15 -7.22 31.76
CA ASN A 121 0.98 -8.40 31.98
C ASN A 121 1.80 -8.71 30.71
N GLY A 122 2.45 -9.88 30.65
CA GLY A 122 3.25 -10.27 29.50
C GLY A 122 2.43 -10.83 28.33
N THR A 123 1.92 -9.99 27.42
CA THR A 123 1.29 -10.45 26.17
C THR A 123 2.07 -10.03 24.94
N ASP A 124 1.65 -10.54 23.77
CA ASP A 124 2.10 -10.09 22.45
C ASP A 124 1.06 -9.20 21.74
N LYS A 125 0.15 -8.56 22.49
CA LYS A 125 -0.95 -7.75 21.95
C LYS A 125 -0.91 -6.30 22.40
N LEU A 126 -1.26 -5.38 21.49
CA LEU A 126 -1.65 -4.01 21.82
C LEU A 126 -3.05 -3.75 21.29
N HIS A 127 -3.83 -2.99 22.06
CA HIS A 127 -5.11 -2.45 21.59
C HIS A 127 -4.87 -1.07 20.95
N VAL A 128 -5.73 -0.69 20.01
CA VAL A 128 -5.56 0.55 19.25
C VAL A 128 -6.86 1.33 19.22
N ILE A 129 -6.81 2.64 19.48
CA ILE A 129 -7.88 3.57 19.17
C ILE A 129 -7.46 4.34 17.92
N HIS A 130 -8.12 4.06 16.79
CA HIS A 130 -7.67 4.56 15.48
C HIS A 130 -8.02 6.01 15.21
N ARG A 131 -9.13 6.52 15.77
CA ARG A 131 -9.59 7.89 15.54
C ARG A 131 -9.90 8.60 16.87
N PRO A 132 -8.90 8.89 17.72
CA PRO A 132 -9.16 9.37 19.07
C PRO A 132 -9.90 10.72 19.16
N ASP A 133 -9.93 11.49 18.08
CA ASP A 133 -10.68 12.76 17.98
C ASP A 133 -12.19 12.57 17.69
N SER A 134 -12.68 11.33 17.58
CA SER A 134 -14.09 11.02 17.28
C SER A 134 -14.82 10.52 18.52
N ALA A 135 -16.06 10.96 18.72
CA ALA A 135 -16.90 10.55 19.85
C ALA A 135 -17.36 9.09 19.73
N GLY A 136 -17.42 8.42 20.87
CA GLY A 136 -17.99 7.10 21.06
C GLY A 136 -17.39 6.05 20.16
N ARG A 137 -18.26 5.18 19.62
CA ARG A 137 -17.85 4.09 18.71
C ARG A 137 -17.14 4.58 17.45
N ALA A 138 -17.30 5.85 17.06
CA ALA A 138 -16.60 6.41 15.91
C ALA A 138 -15.08 6.57 16.15
N CYS A 139 -14.62 6.49 17.41
CA CYS A 139 -13.19 6.45 17.73
C CYS A 139 -12.49 5.18 17.21
N ASP A 140 -13.26 4.16 16.83
CA ASP A 140 -12.79 2.92 16.21
C ASP A 140 -11.74 2.23 17.08
N THR A 141 -12.19 1.81 18.26
CA THR A 141 -11.37 1.02 19.19
C THR A 141 -11.30 -0.42 18.71
N GLU A 142 -10.10 -0.89 18.47
CA GLU A 142 -9.77 -2.24 18.04
C GLU A 142 -8.98 -2.96 19.15
N PRO A 143 -9.64 -3.79 19.97
CA PRO A 143 -8.94 -4.69 20.87
C PRO A 143 -7.99 -5.61 20.08
N HIS A 144 -6.79 -5.84 20.61
CA HIS A 144 -5.78 -6.71 19.99
C HIS A 144 -5.35 -6.31 18.57
N GLY A 145 -5.58 -5.06 18.16
CA GLY A 145 -5.32 -4.56 16.81
C GLY A 145 -3.86 -4.70 16.34
N ILE A 146 -2.91 -4.86 17.25
CA ILE A 146 -1.51 -5.18 16.90
C ILE A 146 -1.06 -6.46 17.58
N THR A 147 -0.45 -7.35 16.79
CA THR A 147 0.33 -8.49 17.29
C THR A 147 1.82 -8.17 17.17
N LEU A 148 2.52 -8.22 18.28
CA LEU A 148 3.94 -7.96 18.37
C LEU A 148 4.74 -9.25 18.10
N PRO A 149 5.95 -9.16 17.54
CA PRO A 149 6.78 -10.34 17.26
C PRO A 149 7.31 -11.01 18.53
N ARG A 150 7.20 -10.35 19.68
CA ARG A 150 7.67 -10.81 20.99
C ARG A 150 6.68 -10.36 22.06
N VAL A 151 6.63 -11.14 23.13
CA VAL A 151 5.93 -10.76 24.36
C VAL A 151 6.62 -9.55 24.98
N PHE A 152 5.83 -8.59 25.44
CA PHE A 152 6.27 -7.40 26.16
C PHE A 152 5.40 -7.23 27.41
N SER A 153 5.87 -6.46 28.40
CA SER A 153 5.10 -6.17 29.62
C SER A 153 5.37 -4.74 30.06
N ASN A 154 4.31 -3.94 30.24
CA ASN A 154 4.35 -2.60 30.86
C ASN A 154 5.41 -1.64 30.28
N SER A 155 5.66 -1.72 28.97
CA SER A 155 6.79 -1.04 28.32
C SER A 155 6.38 -0.02 27.27
N LEU A 156 5.13 0.47 27.28
CA LEU A 156 4.80 1.63 26.45
C LEU A 156 5.60 2.84 26.97
N PRO A 157 6.42 3.47 26.12
CA PRO A 157 7.22 4.61 26.54
C PRO A 157 6.27 5.76 26.87
N ASN A 158 6.47 6.38 28.04
CA ASN A 158 5.89 7.69 28.26
C ASN A 158 6.62 8.67 27.34
N HIS A 159 5.89 9.29 26.41
CA HIS A 159 6.44 10.23 25.46
C HIS A 159 6.07 11.65 25.91
N PRO A 160 7.03 12.43 26.48
CA PRO A 160 6.78 13.82 26.79
C PRO A 160 6.30 14.58 25.55
N ASN A 161 5.41 15.55 25.73
CA ASN A 161 5.00 16.42 24.64
C ASN A 161 6.10 17.45 24.33
N TYR A 162 7.16 17.02 23.63
CA TYR A 162 8.30 17.87 23.25
C TYR A 162 7.94 19.02 22.31
N HIS A 163 6.74 18.98 21.73
CA HIS A 163 6.24 19.98 20.79
C HIS A 163 5.17 20.88 21.40
N LEU A 164 5.08 20.90 22.73
CA LEU A 164 4.32 21.90 23.45
C LEU A 164 5.04 23.24 23.31
N GLY A 165 4.85 23.88 22.15
CA GLY A 165 5.45 25.15 21.80
C GLY A 165 4.93 26.31 22.66
N PRO A 166 5.36 27.54 22.37
CA PRO A 166 4.95 28.77 23.07
C PRO A 166 3.43 28.91 23.17
N ILE A 167 2.94 29.70 24.13
CA ILE A 167 1.58 30.26 23.99
C ILE A 167 1.73 31.54 23.18
N ASP A 168 1.25 31.53 21.94
CA ASP A 168 1.37 32.69 21.05
C ASP A 168 0.71 33.92 21.69
N GLY A 169 1.48 35.01 21.82
CA GLY A 169 1.01 36.26 22.43
C GLY A 169 0.97 36.27 23.97
N SER A 170 1.42 35.21 24.64
CA SER A 170 1.49 35.19 26.10
C SER A 170 2.67 36.00 26.64
N VAL A 171 2.46 36.64 27.80
CA VAL A 171 3.52 37.32 28.56
C VAL A 171 4.48 36.37 29.26
N CYS A 172 4.12 35.08 29.38
CA CYS A 172 4.94 34.08 30.06
C CYS A 172 5.92 33.36 29.13
N ASP A 173 5.86 33.60 27.82
CA ASP A 173 6.87 33.14 26.88
C ASP A 173 7.82 34.30 26.49
N SER A 174 9.04 34.24 27.00
CA SER A 174 10.03 35.31 26.82
C SER A 174 10.90 35.13 25.57
N LEU A 175 10.74 34.04 24.81
CA LEU A 175 11.65 33.72 23.71
C LEU A 175 11.17 34.27 22.35
N GLY A 176 9.93 34.76 22.26
CA GLY A 176 9.38 35.35 21.03
C GLY A 176 9.28 34.35 19.87
N ILE A 177 9.36 33.06 20.18
CA ILE A 177 9.14 31.96 19.23
C ILE A 177 7.63 31.83 19.06
N THR A 178 7.15 31.52 17.86
CA THR A 178 5.72 31.29 17.58
C THR A 178 5.47 29.84 17.16
N ASN A 179 4.25 29.36 17.35
CA ASN A 179 3.84 28.07 16.79
C ASN A 179 3.58 28.23 15.29
N GLY A 180 4.63 28.08 14.48
CA GLY A 180 4.52 28.14 13.03
C GLY A 180 5.72 27.51 12.37
N VAL A 181 5.47 26.62 11.42
CA VAL A 181 6.50 26.15 10.49
C VAL A 181 6.26 26.89 9.18
N GLU A 182 7.23 27.71 8.77
CA GLU A 182 7.25 28.35 7.45
C GLU A 182 7.10 27.29 6.34
N GLU A 183 6.44 27.62 5.24
CA GLU A 183 6.13 26.67 4.16
C GLU A 183 7.40 25.97 3.60
N SER A 184 8.51 26.70 3.52
CA SER A 184 9.82 26.17 3.11
C SER A 184 10.35 25.10 4.08
N ALA A 185 10.15 25.28 5.38
CA ALA A 185 10.60 24.33 6.39
C ALA A 185 9.76 23.04 6.41
N ILE A 186 8.47 23.11 6.02
CA ILE A 186 7.65 21.91 5.82
C ILE A 186 8.18 21.11 4.63
N GLN A 187 8.46 21.78 3.51
CA GLN A 187 8.91 21.11 2.30
C GLN A 187 10.27 20.43 2.47
N GLU A 188 11.18 21.01 3.26
CA GLU A 188 12.49 20.45 3.57
C GLU A 188 12.44 19.26 4.55
N ALA A 189 11.48 19.27 5.48
CA ALA A 189 11.34 18.23 6.50
C ALA A 189 10.39 17.08 6.10
N LEU A 190 9.58 17.28 5.06
CA LEU A 190 8.60 16.31 4.59
C LEU A 190 9.30 15.13 3.90
N GLN A 191 9.11 13.93 4.44
CA GLN A 191 9.74 12.70 3.95
C GLN A 191 8.72 11.58 3.77
N ALA A 192 8.99 10.68 2.82
CA ALA A 192 8.25 9.43 2.66
C ALA A 192 9.21 8.25 2.74
N TYR A 193 8.85 7.22 3.51
CA TYR A 193 9.66 6.02 3.64
C TYR A 193 8.81 4.74 3.85
N PRO A 194 9.23 3.58 3.30
CA PRO A 194 10.27 3.48 2.28
C PRO A 194 9.82 4.19 1.00
N ASN A 195 10.75 4.82 0.28
CA ASN A 195 10.51 5.39 -1.04
C ASN A 195 11.72 5.04 -1.92
N PRO A 196 11.60 4.10 -2.89
CA PRO A 196 10.36 3.48 -3.37
C PRO A 196 9.64 2.56 -2.38
N SER A 197 8.33 2.36 -2.57
CA SER A 197 7.46 1.54 -1.70
C SER A 197 6.67 0.48 -2.48
N SER A 198 6.17 -0.56 -1.80
CA SER A 198 5.28 -1.57 -2.37
C SER A 198 3.81 -1.12 -2.49
N GLY A 199 3.53 0.15 -2.20
CA GLY A 199 2.18 0.70 -2.02
C GLY A 199 1.83 0.95 -0.55
N VAL A 200 2.70 0.53 0.38
CA VAL A 200 2.63 0.86 1.80
C VAL A 200 3.84 1.71 2.16
N PHE A 201 3.61 2.93 2.65
CA PHE A 201 4.67 3.84 3.07
C PHE A 201 4.19 4.75 4.21
N SER A 202 5.13 5.32 4.93
CA SER A 202 4.90 6.32 5.97
C SER A 202 5.33 7.68 5.46
N LEU A 203 4.52 8.69 5.73
CA LEU A 203 4.87 10.10 5.60
C LEU A 203 5.38 10.58 6.95
N SER A 204 6.46 11.35 6.98
CA SER A 204 6.94 12.08 8.15
C SER A 204 6.94 13.56 7.83
N TYR A 205 6.40 14.37 8.72
CA TYR A 205 6.21 15.80 8.52
C TYR A 205 6.33 16.56 9.85
N PRO A 206 6.65 17.87 9.82
CA PRO A 206 6.66 18.69 11.02
C PRO A 206 5.29 18.73 11.69
N VAL A 207 5.31 18.79 13.02
CA VAL A 207 4.12 18.91 13.86
C VAL A 207 3.33 20.15 13.47
N GLN A 208 2.02 19.99 13.29
CA GLN A 208 1.08 21.07 13.06
C GLN A 208 0.05 21.14 14.19
N PRO A 209 -0.27 22.33 14.74
CA PRO A 209 -1.21 22.47 15.84
C PRO A 209 -2.66 22.23 15.42
N SER A 210 -2.96 22.30 14.12
CA SER A 210 -4.28 22.06 13.53
C SER A 210 -4.31 20.74 12.77
N ALA A 211 -5.50 20.16 12.65
CA ALA A 211 -5.71 19.00 11.78
C ALA A 211 -5.55 19.42 10.31
N GLY A 212 -4.99 18.50 9.51
CA GLY A 212 -4.80 18.69 8.07
C GLY A 212 -5.44 17.59 7.25
N GLU A 213 -5.12 17.60 5.97
CA GLU A 213 -5.63 16.63 5.01
C GLU A 213 -4.52 16.14 4.07
N LEU A 214 -4.50 14.84 3.82
CA LEU A 214 -3.66 14.17 2.85
C LEU A 214 -4.48 13.81 1.61
N GLU A 215 -4.01 14.22 0.44
CA GLU A 215 -4.47 13.73 -0.86
C GLU A 215 -3.33 12.98 -1.56
N VAL A 216 -3.59 11.78 -2.03
CA VAL A 216 -2.67 11.04 -2.91
C VAL A 216 -3.24 11.04 -4.32
N LEU A 217 -2.46 11.50 -5.28
CA LEU A 217 -2.83 11.68 -6.67
C LEU A 217 -1.91 10.84 -7.57
N ASP A 218 -2.44 10.28 -8.65
CA ASP A 218 -1.59 9.68 -9.69
C ASP A 218 -1.02 10.73 -10.67
N LEU A 219 -0.16 10.31 -11.60
CA LEU A 219 0.45 11.21 -12.60
C LEU A 219 -0.55 11.91 -13.52
N SER A 220 -1.78 11.42 -13.63
CA SER A 220 -2.85 12.08 -14.39
C SER A 220 -3.62 13.12 -13.58
N GLY A 221 -3.29 13.26 -12.29
CA GLY A 221 -4.00 14.13 -11.34
C GLY A 221 -5.28 13.52 -10.77
N ARG A 222 -5.53 12.22 -10.97
CA ARG A 222 -6.69 11.54 -10.39
C ARG A 222 -6.47 11.31 -8.91
N LEU A 223 -7.46 11.66 -8.08
CA LEU A 223 -7.45 11.39 -6.65
C LEU A 223 -7.56 9.88 -6.40
N VAL A 224 -6.60 9.36 -5.66
CA VAL A 224 -6.45 7.95 -5.31
C VAL A 224 -6.87 7.70 -3.87
N LEU A 225 -6.43 8.56 -2.96
CA LEU A 225 -6.69 8.46 -1.54
C LEU A 225 -6.87 9.86 -0.95
N ARG A 226 -7.80 10.00 0.00
CA ARG A 226 -7.98 11.20 0.82
C ARG A 226 -8.15 10.80 2.27
N GLU A 227 -7.32 11.33 3.15
CA GLU A 227 -7.31 11.01 4.58
C GLU A 227 -7.09 12.25 5.45
N ARG A 228 -7.61 12.23 6.67
CA ARG A 228 -7.39 13.30 7.66
C ARG A 228 -6.06 13.07 8.38
N LEU A 229 -5.26 14.13 8.50
CA LEU A 229 -4.05 14.15 9.32
C LEU A 229 -4.40 14.74 10.69
N PRO A 230 -4.25 13.98 11.80
CA PRO A 230 -4.56 14.48 13.13
C PRO A 230 -3.69 15.68 13.51
N ALA A 231 -4.23 16.59 14.32
CA ALA A 231 -3.44 17.65 14.93
C ALA A 231 -2.30 17.03 15.75
N TRP A 232 -1.14 17.67 15.74
CA TRP A 232 0.07 17.24 16.44
C TRP A 232 0.67 15.89 15.99
N SER A 233 0.12 15.26 14.95
CA SER A 233 0.74 14.08 14.35
C SER A 233 2.04 14.46 13.63
N GLN A 234 2.94 13.48 13.53
CA GLN A 234 4.26 13.62 12.89
C GLN A 234 4.46 12.59 11.80
N VAL A 235 3.75 11.47 11.91
CA VAL A 235 3.87 10.35 10.99
C VAL A 235 2.47 9.91 10.58
N HIS A 236 2.29 9.60 9.30
CA HIS A 236 1.05 9.04 8.80
C HIS A 236 1.34 7.85 7.89
N ARG A 237 0.77 6.69 8.21
CA ARG A 237 0.93 5.48 7.40
C ARG A 237 -0.12 5.47 6.30
N VAL A 238 0.35 5.34 5.06
CA VAL A 238 -0.47 5.32 3.84
C VAL A 238 -0.44 3.92 3.24
N GLU A 239 -1.61 3.43 2.84
CA GLU A 239 -1.77 2.15 2.17
C GLU A 239 -2.62 2.32 0.90
N LEU A 240 -1.97 2.20 -0.26
CA LEU A 240 -2.62 2.30 -1.57
C LEU A 240 -3.05 0.91 -2.03
N GLN A 241 -4.20 0.43 -1.57
CA GLN A 241 -4.71 -0.89 -1.96
C GLN A 241 -5.11 -0.94 -3.43
N GLY A 242 -4.61 -1.92 -4.19
CA GLY A 242 -5.02 -2.17 -5.58
C GLY A 242 -4.50 -1.19 -6.67
N GLU A 243 -3.84 -0.09 -6.31
CA GLU A 243 -3.35 0.89 -7.29
C GLU A 243 -2.06 0.43 -8.01
N ALA A 244 -1.89 0.85 -9.27
CA ALA A 244 -0.82 0.40 -10.16
C ALA A 244 0.58 0.86 -9.70
N ALA A 245 1.63 0.16 -10.13
CA ALA A 245 2.99 0.69 -9.97
C ALA A 245 3.14 2.01 -10.73
N GLY A 246 3.76 3.01 -10.13
CA GLY A 246 3.87 4.35 -10.70
C GLY A 246 4.38 5.40 -9.72
N LEU A 247 4.45 6.64 -10.19
CA LEU A 247 4.74 7.80 -9.34
C LEU A 247 3.43 8.39 -8.84
N TYR A 248 3.34 8.64 -7.54
CA TYR A 248 2.19 9.26 -6.90
C TYR A 248 2.63 10.57 -6.25
N GLN A 249 1.78 11.59 -6.36
CA GLN A 249 1.97 12.86 -5.68
C GLN A 249 1.15 12.85 -4.38
N CYS A 250 1.83 13.00 -3.25
CA CYS A 250 1.18 13.23 -1.96
C CYS A 250 1.14 14.73 -1.73
N ARG A 251 -0.07 15.27 -1.54
CA ARG A 251 -0.32 16.66 -1.16
C ARG A 251 -0.84 16.66 0.27
N LEU A 252 -0.14 17.34 1.15
CA LEU A 252 -0.54 17.52 2.54
C LEU A 252 -0.95 18.98 2.70
N THR A 253 -2.12 19.21 3.28
CA THR A 253 -2.68 20.56 3.43
C THR A 253 -2.99 20.83 4.89
N TRP A 254 -2.38 21.87 5.43
CA TRP A 254 -2.75 22.54 6.67
C TRP A 254 -3.02 24.03 6.34
N SER A 255 -2.70 24.96 7.24
CA SER A 255 -2.60 26.40 6.90
C SER A 255 -1.58 26.68 5.79
N THR A 256 -0.59 25.79 5.63
CA THR A 256 0.41 25.77 4.56
C THR A 256 0.38 24.41 3.86
N ALA A 257 0.69 24.37 2.55
CA ALA A 257 0.63 23.16 1.75
C ALA A 257 2.02 22.55 1.53
N GLY A 258 2.18 21.28 1.85
CA GLY A 258 3.37 20.48 1.53
C GLY A 258 3.09 19.51 0.39
N HIS A 259 4.09 19.22 -0.44
CA HIS A 259 3.93 18.21 -1.48
C HIS A 259 5.19 17.37 -1.66
N LEU A 260 5.01 16.05 -1.79
CA LEU A 260 6.11 15.15 -2.11
C LEU A 260 5.69 14.14 -3.17
N ARG A 261 6.65 13.48 -3.80
CA ARG A 261 6.41 12.40 -4.75
C ARG A 261 6.90 11.07 -4.18
N VAL A 262 6.03 10.06 -4.21
CA VAL A 262 6.34 8.70 -3.81
C VAL A 262 6.38 7.81 -5.03
N VAL A 263 7.45 7.04 -5.16
CA VAL A 263 7.55 5.99 -6.16
C VAL A 263 6.94 4.72 -5.57
N VAL A 264 5.83 4.26 -6.14
CA VAL A 264 5.23 2.98 -5.80
C VAL A 264 5.72 1.95 -6.81
N GLN A 265 6.59 1.07 -6.35
CA GLN A 265 6.99 -0.13 -7.06
C GLN A 265 6.17 -1.28 -6.52
N ARG A 266 5.12 -1.69 -7.23
CA ARG A 266 4.60 -3.04 -7.03
C ARG A 266 5.70 -3.98 -7.51
N GLU A 267 6.24 -4.81 -6.63
CA GLU A 267 7.21 -5.80 -7.03
C GLU A 267 6.64 -6.59 -8.21
N GLY A 268 7.25 -6.42 -9.38
CA GLY A 268 7.09 -7.37 -10.47
C GLY A 268 7.73 -8.66 -10.00
N CYS A 269 6.95 -9.54 -9.37
CA CYS A 269 7.30 -10.91 -8.99
C CYS A 269 8.77 -11.11 -8.64
N ARG A 270 9.15 -10.71 -7.43
CA ARG A 270 10.29 -11.31 -6.73
C ARG A 270 9.74 -12.12 -5.58
N ALA A 271 9.33 -13.36 -5.89
CA ALA A 271 9.16 -14.38 -4.87
C ALA A 271 10.56 -14.76 -4.37
N GLU A 272 11.15 -13.92 -3.52
CA GLU A 272 12.32 -14.21 -2.69
C GLU A 272 12.67 -12.94 -1.91
N ASP A 273 11.90 -12.63 -0.86
CA ASP A 273 12.51 -12.16 0.37
C ASP A 273 11.77 -12.72 1.59
N LYS A 274 12.54 -13.02 2.63
CA LYS A 274 12.23 -13.93 3.71
C LYS A 274 11.26 -13.30 4.72
N GLY A 275 10.18 -14.01 5.05
CA GLY A 275 9.55 -13.93 6.38
C GLY A 275 8.21 -13.21 6.52
N MET A 276 7.20 -13.51 5.70
CA MET A 276 5.80 -13.16 5.97
C MET A 276 4.90 -14.40 5.78
N PRO A 277 3.89 -14.65 6.64
CA PRO A 277 3.05 -15.84 6.54
C PRO A 277 2.31 -15.92 5.20
N PRO A 278 2.05 -17.14 4.70
CA PRO A 278 1.57 -17.34 3.35
C PRO A 278 0.17 -16.77 3.18
N ALA A 279 0.00 -15.89 2.18
CA ALA A 279 -1.30 -15.59 1.62
C ALA A 279 -1.93 -16.88 1.05
N LYS A 280 -3.27 -16.91 0.96
CA LYS A 280 -4.03 -18.09 0.53
C LYS A 280 -3.51 -18.66 -0.81
N PRO A 281 -3.37 -20.00 -0.95
CA PRO A 281 -2.66 -20.65 -2.05
C PRO A 281 -3.25 -20.40 -3.45
N GLU A 282 -4.53 -20.05 -3.54
CA GLU A 282 -5.26 -19.84 -4.79
C GLU A 282 -4.92 -18.52 -5.49
N ALA A 283 -4.59 -17.47 -4.72
CA ALA A 283 -4.14 -16.20 -5.31
C ALA A 283 -2.69 -16.30 -5.80
N LEU A 284 -1.82 -16.96 -5.02
CA LEU A 284 -0.40 -17.16 -5.36
C LEU A 284 -0.19 -17.93 -6.66
N THR A 285 -1.05 -18.91 -6.95
CA THR A 285 -0.96 -19.70 -8.20
C THR A 285 -1.32 -18.87 -9.43
N PHE A 286 -2.40 -18.08 -9.36
CA PHE A 286 -2.81 -17.22 -10.48
C PHE A 286 -1.77 -16.12 -10.79
N TYR A 287 -1.22 -15.47 -9.77
CA TYR A 287 -0.17 -14.44 -9.96
C TYR A 287 1.16 -15.04 -10.43
N ALA A 288 1.53 -16.24 -9.99
CA ALA A 288 2.72 -16.96 -10.47
C ALA A 288 2.60 -17.34 -11.96
N ASP A 289 1.42 -17.79 -12.40
CA ASP A 289 1.17 -18.17 -13.80
C ASP A 289 1.27 -16.96 -14.76
N ILE A 290 0.75 -15.80 -14.36
CA ILE A 290 0.85 -14.54 -15.14
C ILE A 290 2.32 -14.10 -15.26
N CYS A 291 3.07 -14.11 -14.15
CA CYS A 291 4.50 -13.76 -14.16
C CYS A 291 5.37 -14.75 -14.94
N SER A 292 4.95 -16.01 -15.06
CA SER A 292 5.61 -16.99 -15.91
C SER A 292 5.48 -16.63 -17.41
N MET A 293 4.37 -15.99 -17.81
CA MET A 293 4.06 -15.73 -19.21
C MET A 293 4.87 -14.56 -19.78
N GLU A 294 4.95 -13.43 -19.08
CA GLU A 294 5.74 -12.28 -19.55
C GLU A 294 7.23 -12.64 -19.67
N ARG A 295 7.78 -13.38 -18.70
CA ARG A 295 9.16 -13.90 -18.79
C ARG A 295 9.38 -14.79 -20.00
N ARG A 296 8.40 -15.64 -20.35
CA ARG A 296 8.46 -16.48 -21.56
C ARG A 296 8.43 -15.62 -22.83
N ILE A 297 7.60 -14.59 -22.90
CA ILE A 297 7.53 -13.68 -24.05
C ILE A 297 8.85 -12.91 -24.21
N ILE A 298 9.44 -12.42 -23.12
CA ILE A 298 10.78 -11.78 -23.13
C ILE A 298 11.82 -12.77 -23.67
N ALA A 299 11.84 -14.00 -23.16
CA ALA A 299 12.78 -15.03 -23.59
C ALA A 299 12.62 -15.36 -25.09
N TRP A 300 11.38 -15.47 -25.59
CA TRP A 300 11.10 -15.69 -27.00
C TRP A 300 11.54 -14.52 -27.87
N GLY A 301 11.18 -13.29 -27.49
CA GLY A 301 11.58 -12.07 -28.22
C GLY A 301 13.10 -11.91 -28.29
N ALA A 302 13.78 -12.02 -27.15
CA ALA A 302 15.24 -11.94 -27.08
C ALA A 302 15.93 -13.07 -27.86
N GLY A 303 15.43 -14.31 -27.74
CA GLY A 303 15.96 -15.46 -28.47
C GLY A 303 15.81 -15.31 -29.99
N ILE A 304 14.63 -14.87 -30.45
CA ILE A 304 14.36 -14.61 -31.87
C ILE A 304 15.30 -13.51 -32.41
N LEU A 305 15.49 -12.42 -31.67
CA LEU A 305 16.39 -11.34 -32.07
C LEU A 305 17.84 -11.77 -32.11
N LEU A 306 18.30 -12.55 -31.12
CA LEU A 306 19.64 -13.11 -31.11
C LEU A 306 19.89 -13.95 -32.37
N VAL A 307 18.97 -14.87 -32.69
CA VAL A 307 19.08 -15.70 -33.89
C VAL A 307 19.04 -14.84 -35.16
N ALA A 308 18.22 -13.78 -35.20
CA ALA A 308 18.15 -12.88 -36.35
C ALA A 308 19.48 -12.15 -36.59
N VAL A 309 20.15 -11.67 -35.53
CA VAL A 309 21.47 -11.04 -35.62
C VAL A 309 22.51 -12.03 -36.14
N VAL A 310 22.52 -13.26 -35.61
CA VAL A 310 23.44 -14.32 -36.06
C VAL A 310 23.22 -14.66 -37.53
N LEU A 311 21.96 -14.91 -37.94
CA LEU A 311 21.62 -15.26 -39.32
C LEU A 311 21.82 -14.09 -40.29
N GLY A 312 21.61 -12.84 -39.84
CA GLY A 312 21.92 -11.64 -40.60
C GLY A 312 23.42 -11.51 -40.88
N ALA A 313 24.26 -11.66 -39.86
CA ALA A 313 25.71 -11.65 -40.01
C ALA A 313 26.19 -12.79 -40.90
N PHE A 314 25.66 -14.01 -40.71
CA PHE A 314 25.96 -15.17 -41.55
C PHE A 314 25.60 -14.94 -43.02
N GLY A 315 24.41 -14.36 -43.28
CA GLY A 315 24.00 -13.97 -44.63
C GLY A 315 24.96 -13.01 -45.30
N ALA A 316 25.40 -11.97 -44.57
CA ALA A 316 26.26 -10.91 -45.10
C ALA A 316 27.71 -11.37 -45.36
N HIS A 317 28.24 -12.28 -44.54
CA HIS A 317 29.66 -12.66 -44.57
C HIS A 317 29.92 -14.02 -45.22
N ALA A 318 29.02 -15.01 -45.06
CA ALA A 318 29.24 -16.38 -45.50
C ALA A 318 28.40 -16.77 -46.73
N LEU A 319 27.16 -16.27 -46.83
CA LEU A 319 26.24 -16.66 -47.92
C LEU A 319 26.26 -15.71 -49.12
N LYS A 320 26.72 -14.46 -48.96
CA LYS A 320 26.69 -13.43 -50.01
C LYS A 320 27.34 -13.86 -51.33
N GLU A 321 28.46 -14.60 -51.26
CA GLU A 321 29.20 -15.07 -52.44
C GLU A 321 28.72 -16.44 -52.94
N ARG A 322 27.84 -17.12 -52.18
CA ARG A 322 27.37 -18.49 -52.46
C ARG A 322 25.94 -18.56 -52.96
N LEU A 323 25.17 -17.50 -52.78
CA LEU A 323 23.77 -17.40 -53.18
C LEU A 323 23.61 -16.44 -54.34
N SER A 324 22.64 -16.72 -55.21
CA SER A 324 22.20 -15.75 -56.22
C SER A 324 21.69 -14.46 -55.55
N PRO A 325 21.72 -13.30 -56.23
CA PRO A 325 21.17 -12.06 -55.67
C PRO A 325 19.71 -12.19 -55.23
N GLU A 326 18.91 -13.00 -55.94
CA GLU A 326 17.52 -13.28 -55.60
C GLU A 326 17.40 -14.07 -54.28
N HIS A 327 18.13 -15.17 -54.14
CA HIS A 327 18.11 -16.00 -52.93
C HIS A 327 18.68 -15.26 -51.72
N LEU A 328 19.72 -14.44 -51.92
CA LEU A 328 20.24 -13.58 -50.88
C LEU A 328 19.21 -12.51 -50.45
N GLY A 329 18.42 -11.99 -51.40
CA GLY A 329 17.28 -11.13 -51.13
C GLY A 329 16.25 -11.82 -50.22
N GLN A 330 15.86 -13.06 -50.57
CA GLN A 330 14.92 -13.85 -49.77
C GLN A 330 15.43 -14.13 -48.35
N TRP A 331 16.73 -14.45 -48.20
CA TRP A 331 17.37 -14.61 -46.89
C TRP A 331 17.25 -13.33 -46.05
N LYS A 332 17.59 -12.17 -46.64
CA LYS A 332 17.51 -10.88 -45.95
C LYS A 332 16.08 -10.56 -45.52
N THR A 333 15.09 -10.80 -46.38
CA THR A 333 13.67 -10.63 -46.00
C THR A 333 13.29 -11.54 -44.83
N GLY A 334 13.77 -12.78 -44.80
CA GLY A 334 13.57 -13.68 -43.66
C GLY A 334 14.12 -13.09 -42.35
N VAL A 335 15.36 -12.57 -42.38
CA VAL A 335 16.01 -11.90 -41.22
C VAL A 335 15.25 -10.64 -40.79
N GLU A 336 14.85 -9.79 -41.72
CA GLU A 336 14.12 -8.55 -41.41
C GLU A 336 12.79 -8.84 -40.71
N TYR A 337 11.97 -9.74 -41.26
CA TYR A 337 10.69 -10.10 -40.64
C TYR A 337 10.87 -10.81 -39.30
N GLN A 338 11.91 -11.64 -39.15
CA GLN A 338 12.27 -12.25 -37.87
C GLN A 338 12.61 -11.17 -36.84
N PHE A 339 13.39 -10.17 -37.24
CA PHE A 339 13.81 -9.08 -36.37
C PHE A 339 12.64 -8.19 -35.94
N TYR A 340 11.79 -7.76 -36.88
CA TYR A 340 10.64 -6.91 -36.56
C TYR A 340 9.64 -7.58 -35.61
N HIS A 341 9.36 -8.87 -35.79
CA HIS A 341 8.42 -9.58 -34.92
C HIS A 341 9.06 -10.00 -33.59
N GLY A 342 10.38 -10.19 -33.54
CA GLY A 342 11.13 -10.30 -32.28
C GLY A 342 11.03 -9.02 -31.45
N LEU A 343 11.18 -7.84 -32.07
CA LEU A 343 10.93 -6.55 -31.41
C LEU A 343 9.46 -6.39 -31.01
N GLY A 344 8.53 -6.83 -31.87
CA GLY A 344 7.10 -6.85 -31.58
C GLY A 344 6.78 -7.64 -30.30
N LEU A 345 7.41 -8.79 -30.08
CA LEU A 345 7.26 -9.57 -28.84
C LEU A 345 7.73 -8.81 -27.60
N LEU A 346 8.87 -8.11 -27.66
CA LEU A 346 9.35 -7.29 -26.54
C LEU A 346 8.43 -6.09 -26.28
N LEU A 347 7.91 -5.47 -27.35
CA LEU A 347 6.97 -4.36 -27.25
C LEU A 347 5.65 -4.78 -26.58
N LEU A 348 5.15 -6.00 -26.84
CA LEU A 348 3.93 -6.51 -26.19
C LEU A 348 4.05 -6.52 -24.66
N VAL A 349 5.23 -6.84 -24.12
CA VAL A 349 5.48 -6.82 -22.67
C VAL A 349 5.45 -5.39 -22.14
N ALA A 350 6.04 -4.43 -22.86
CA ALA A 350 5.96 -3.02 -22.50
C ALA A 350 4.51 -2.47 -22.51
N LEU A 351 3.61 -3.14 -23.22
CA LEU A 351 2.17 -2.83 -23.28
C LEU A 351 1.33 -3.66 -22.28
N GLY A 352 1.93 -4.55 -21.48
CA GLY A 352 1.21 -5.56 -20.70
C GLY A 352 0.16 -5.03 -19.72
N ASN A 353 0.33 -3.81 -19.20
CA ASN A 353 -0.65 -3.17 -18.33
C ASN A 353 -1.84 -2.51 -19.06
N ARG A 354 -1.82 -2.49 -20.40
CA ARG A 354 -2.82 -1.83 -21.25
C ARG A 354 -3.72 -2.80 -22.01
N VAL A 355 -3.43 -4.10 -21.97
CA VAL A 355 -4.17 -5.16 -22.67
C VAL A 355 -4.32 -6.38 -21.77
N SER A 356 -5.35 -7.20 -22.02
CA SER A 356 -5.59 -8.41 -21.20
C SER A 356 -4.52 -9.49 -21.40
N ASP A 357 -4.28 -10.30 -20.36
CA ASP A 357 -3.30 -11.40 -20.39
C ASP A 357 -3.60 -12.42 -21.49
N GLY A 358 -4.88 -12.72 -21.70
CA GLY A 358 -5.33 -13.59 -22.79
C GLY A 358 -5.02 -13.00 -24.16
N ALA A 359 -5.09 -11.68 -24.31
CA ALA A 359 -4.76 -11.02 -25.55
C ALA A 359 -3.24 -11.01 -25.82
N LEU A 360 -2.43 -10.71 -24.81
CA LEU A 360 -0.96 -10.82 -24.90
C LEU A 360 -0.55 -12.22 -25.36
N ARG A 361 -1.06 -13.26 -24.71
CA ARG A 361 -0.74 -14.65 -25.04
C ARG A 361 -1.04 -15.00 -26.50
N ARG A 362 -2.23 -14.64 -26.98
CA ARG A 362 -2.66 -14.95 -28.36
C ARG A 362 -1.79 -14.20 -29.38
N THR A 363 -1.58 -12.89 -29.18
CA THR A 363 -0.73 -12.10 -30.08
C THR A 363 0.71 -12.61 -30.11
N SER A 364 1.28 -12.97 -28.95
CA SER A 364 2.63 -13.54 -28.88
C SER A 364 2.77 -14.85 -29.64
N TRP A 365 1.77 -15.74 -29.57
CA TRP A 365 1.77 -16.97 -30.35
C TRP A 365 1.66 -16.72 -31.86
N PHE A 366 0.85 -15.75 -32.28
CA PHE A 366 0.76 -15.37 -33.70
C PHE A 366 2.13 -14.90 -34.24
N PHE A 367 2.84 -14.05 -33.49
CA PHE A 367 4.18 -13.62 -33.90
C PHE A 367 5.20 -14.75 -33.86
N PHE A 368 5.19 -15.59 -32.82
CA PHE A 368 6.12 -16.71 -32.70
C PHE A 368 5.94 -17.73 -33.83
N LEU A 369 4.71 -18.18 -34.09
CA LEU A 369 4.42 -19.09 -35.22
C LEU A 369 4.71 -18.43 -36.56
N GLY A 370 4.38 -17.14 -36.71
CA GLY A 370 4.69 -16.37 -37.90
C GLY A 370 6.19 -16.37 -38.21
N VAL A 371 7.05 -16.15 -37.20
CA VAL A 371 8.51 -16.19 -37.38
C VAL A 371 8.98 -17.58 -37.83
N LEU A 372 8.52 -18.64 -37.16
CA LEU A 372 8.92 -20.00 -37.52
C LEU A 372 8.52 -20.38 -38.94
N LEU A 373 7.29 -20.04 -39.36
CA LEU A 373 6.76 -20.42 -40.66
C LEU A 373 7.26 -19.49 -41.78
N PHE A 374 7.25 -18.17 -41.58
CA PHE A 374 7.65 -17.20 -42.59
C PHE A 374 9.17 -17.13 -42.76
N SER A 375 9.89 -16.74 -41.70
CA SER A 375 11.34 -16.56 -41.77
C SER A 375 12.07 -17.89 -41.92
N GLY A 376 11.63 -18.92 -41.18
CA GLY A 376 12.18 -20.27 -41.28
C GLY A 376 12.08 -20.86 -42.70
N SER A 377 10.93 -20.71 -43.37
CA SER A 377 10.77 -21.20 -44.74
C SER A 377 11.61 -20.43 -45.75
N LEU A 378 11.76 -19.10 -45.60
CA LEU A 378 12.63 -18.30 -46.46
C LEU A 378 14.11 -18.68 -46.33
N TYR A 379 14.58 -19.08 -45.15
CA TYR A 379 15.94 -19.59 -44.98
C TYR A 379 16.17 -20.91 -45.73
N LEU A 380 15.18 -21.81 -45.69
CA LEU A 380 15.25 -23.08 -46.39
C LEU A 380 15.16 -22.88 -47.92
N LEU A 381 14.28 -22.00 -48.39
CA LEU A 381 14.12 -21.69 -49.81
C LEU A 381 15.34 -21.00 -50.39
N SER A 382 15.92 -20.03 -49.68
CA SER A 382 17.12 -19.31 -50.13
C SER A 382 18.37 -20.19 -50.16
N THR A 383 18.43 -21.26 -49.37
CA THR A 383 19.56 -22.19 -49.34
C THR A 383 19.29 -23.53 -50.04
N ARG A 384 18.16 -23.66 -50.76
CA ARG A 384 17.70 -24.95 -51.33
C ARG A 384 18.70 -25.63 -52.26
N GLU A 385 19.49 -24.85 -52.99
CA GLU A 385 20.51 -25.38 -53.92
C GLU A 385 21.74 -25.90 -53.18
N LEU A 386 22.12 -25.22 -52.09
CA LEU A 386 23.24 -25.60 -51.23
C LEU A 386 22.90 -26.80 -50.32
N SER A 387 21.63 -26.90 -49.90
CA SER A 387 21.14 -27.93 -48.98
C SER A 387 20.58 -29.17 -49.68
N GLY A 388 20.53 -29.19 -51.02
CA GLY A 388 19.93 -30.28 -51.78
C GLY A 388 18.39 -30.35 -51.68
N LEU A 389 17.74 -29.32 -51.14
CA LEU A 389 16.29 -29.24 -50.94
C LEU A 389 15.51 -28.74 -52.16
N GLY A 390 16.12 -28.67 -53.34
CA GLY A 390 15.47 -28.19 -54.57
C GLY A 390 14.12 -28.86 -54.86
N GLY A 391 14.01 -30.18 -54.64
CA GLY A 391 12.78 -30.96 -54.82
C GLY A 391 11.67 -30.70 -53.78
N ALA A 392 12.00 -30.11 -52.63
CA ALA A 392 11.05 -29.80 -51.56
C ALA A 392 10.39 -28.42 -51.72
N THR A 393 10.74 -27.65 -52.76
CA THR A 393 10.21 -26.30 -53.00
C THR A 393 8.68 -26.27 -53.07
N ALA A 394 8.05 -27.28 -53.66
CA ALA A 394 6.59 -27.39 -53.76
C ALA A 394 5.90 -27.52 -52.39
N ILE A 395 6.62 -28.02 -51.38
CA ILE A 395 6.11 -28.22 -50.02
C ILE A 395 6.43 -26.99 -49.15
N ILE A 396 7.63 -26.43 -49.28
CA ILE A 396 8.11 -25.33 -48.43
C ILE A 396 7.54 -23.98 -48.90
N GLY A 397 7.37 -23.78 -50.21
CA GLY A 397 6.88 -22.52 -50.79
C GLY A 397 5.55 -22.04 -50.19
N PRO A 398 4.52 -22.91 -50.07
CA PRO A 398 3.25 -22.53 -49.45
C PRO A 398 3.30 -22.21 -47.94
N ILE A 399 4.39 -22.55 -47.24
CA ILE A 399 4.54 -22.28 -45.80
C ILE A 399 4.79 -20.79 -45.54
N THR A 400 5.54 -20.13 -46.43
CA THR A 400 5.84 -18.69 -46.30
C THR A 400 4.57 -17.83 -46.22
N PRO A 401 3.60 -17.89 -47.16
CA PRO A 401 2.39 -17.08 -47.06
C PRO A 401 1.54 -17.44 -45.83
N LEU A 402 1.54 -18.70 -45.38
CA LEU A 402 0.88 -19.09 -44.13
C LEU A 402 1.49 -18.35 -42.92
N GLY A 403 2.82 -18.28 -42.83
CA GLY A 403 3.49 -17.47 -41.80
C GLY A 403 3.15 -15.98 -41.89
N GLY A 404 2.98 -15.45 -43.11
CA GLY A 404 2.51 -14.08 -43.33
C GLY A 404 1.10 -13.84 -42.78
N LEU A 405 0.19 -14.80 -42.94
CA LEU A 405 -1.14 -14.75 -42.35
C LEU A 405 -1.10 -14.72 -40.82
N PHE A 406 -0.18 -15.47 -40.19
CA PHE A 406 0.05 -15.39 -38.74
C PHE A 406 0.50 -13.99 -38.30
N PHE A 407 1.40 -13.34 -39.04
CA PHE A 407 1.78 -11.95 -38.73
C PHE A 407 0.61 -10.98 -38.86
N ILE A 408 -0.16 -11.07 -39.94
CA ILE A 408 -1.36 -10.24 -40.15
C ILE A 408 -2.37 -10.48 -39.02
N ALA A 409 -2.61 -11.73 -38.64
CA ALA A 409 -3.52 -12.08 -37.56
C ALA A 409 -3.02 -11.54 -36.21
N GLY A 410 -1.71 -11.59 -35.93
CA GLY A 410 -1.13 -11.03 -34.72
C GLY A 410 -1.34 -9.52 -34.60
N TRP A 411 -0.95 -8.76 -35.62
CA TRP A 411 -1.14 -7.30 -35.63
C TRP A 411 -2.62 -6.90 -35.66
N GLY A 412 -3.45 -7.62 -36.43
CA GLY A 412 -4.89 -7.41 -36.48
C GLY A 412 -5.58 -7.67 -35.14
N HIS A 413 -5.21 -8.76 -34.46
CA HIS A 413 -5.73 -9.08 -33.13
C HIS A 413 -5.32 -8.01 -32.09
N LEU A 414 -4.07 -7.52 -32.15
CA LEU A 414 -3.62 -6.42 -31.29
C LEU A 414 -4.41 -5.13 -31.57
N LEU A 415 -4.63 -4.79 -32.84
CA LEU A 415 -5.43 -3.63 -33.25
C LEU A 415 -6.87 -3.74 -32.72
N ILE A 416 -7.52 -4.88 -32.91
CA ILE A 416 -8.88 -5.11 -32.41
C ILE A 416 -8.92 -4.99 -30.88
N THR A 417 -7.95 -5.58 -30.18
CA THR A 417 -7.86 -5.48 -28.71
C THR A 417 -7.73 -4.04 -28.25
N ALA A 418 -6.94 -3.22 -28.94
CA ALA A 418 -6.79 -1.81 -28.64
C ALA A 418 -8.07 -0.99 -28.92
N LEU A 419 -8.79 -1.30 -30.01
CA LEU A 419 -10.03 -0.60 -30.38
C LEU A 419 -11.25 -1.02 -29.55
N THR A 420 -11.28 -2.25 -29.04
CA THR A 420 -12.43 -2.80 -28.31
C THR A 420 -12.30 -2.70 -26.80
N GLY A 421 -11.21 -2.11 -26.30
CA GLY A 421 -11.07 -1.59 -24.94
C GLY A 421 -11.62 -2.51 -23.86
N THR A 422 -11.10 -3.74 -23.73
CA THR A 422 -11.40 -4.55 -22.55
C THR A 422 -10.47 -4.12 -21.43
N ASP A 423 -10.90 -3.10 -20.68
CA ASP A 423 -10.22 -2.64 -19.49
C ASP A 423 -10.04 -3.82 -18.51
N ARG A 424 -8.80 -4.09 -18.08
CA ARG A 424 -8.45 -5.16 -17.12
C ARG A 424 -9.18 -4.99 -15.77
N ARG A 425 -9.81 -3.84 -15.55
CA ARG A 425 -10.57 -3.43 -14.36
C ARG A 425 -11.94 -4.13 -14.21
N LEU A 426 -12.57 -4.63 -15.28
CA LEU A 426 -13.94 -5.19 -15.20
C LEU A 426 -14.00 -6.69 -14.91
N VAL A 427 -12.95 -7.45 -15.24
CA VAL A 427 -12.94 -8.91 -15.06
C VAL A 427 -12.67 -9.31 -13.61
N THR A 428 -11.86 -8.55 -12.87
CA THR A 428 -11.65 -8.78 -11.43
C THR A 428 -12.88 -8.46 -10.58
N ALA A 429 -13.71 -7.50 -11.00
CA ALA A 429 -15.00 -7.22 -10.34
C ALA A 429 -16.07 -8.29 -10.60
N SER A 430 -15.98 -8.99 -11.74
CA SER A 430 -16.97 -9.99 -12.16
C SER A 430 -16.65 -11.41 -11.67
N GLY A 431 -15.37 -11.73 -11.45
CA GLY A 431 -14.94 -13.03 -10.93
C GLY A 431 -15.27 -13.27 -9.45
N LEU A 432 -15.53 -12.21 -8.67
CA LEU A 432 -15.85 -12.32 -7.25
C LEU A 432 -17.35 -12.51 -6.95
N ARG A 433 -18.23 -12.23 -7.92
CA ARG A 433 -19.69 -12.43 -7.77
C ARG A 433 -20.17 -13.87 -8.03
N LEU A 434 -19.32 -14.74 -8.59
CA LEU A 434 -19.66 -16.16 -8.83
C LEU A 434 -19.22 -17.11 -7.70
N LEU A 435 -18.50 -16.61 -6.68
CA LEU A 435 -18.05 -17.42 -5.54
C LEU A 435 -18.87 -17.20 -4.24
N PHE A 436 -19.82 -16.26 -4.23
CA PHE A 436 -20.71 -16.00 -3.08
C PHE A 436 -22.16 -15.74 -3.51
N GLY A 437 -22.75 -16.68 -4.24
CA GLY A 437 -24.11 -16.54 -4.78
C GLY A 437 -24.92 -17.83 -4.77
N ALA A 438 -24.80 -18.66 -3.73
CA ALA A 438 -25.71 -19.77 -3.50
C ALA A 438 -25.85 -20.06 -2.00
N GLN A 439 -26.70 -19.28 -1.33
CA GLN A 439 -27.52 -19.70 -0.17
C GLN A 439 -28.19 -18.45 0.43
N PHE A 440 -29.48 -18.25 0.14
CA PHE A 440 -30.43 -17.87 1.18
C PHE A 440 -31.80 -18.43 0.82
N GLN A 441 -32.30 -19.25 1.73
CA GLN A 441 -33.60 -19.92 1.68
C GLN A 441 -34.73 -18.89 1.71
N SER A 442 -35.80 -19.23 1.00
CA SER A 442 -37.13 -18.67 1.22
C SER A 442 -37.60 -18.99 2.65
N ILE A 443 -37.87 -17.96 3.45
CA ILE A 443 -38.87 -18.01 4.52
C ILE A 443 -39.95 -17.00 4.12
N GLY A 444 -41.19 -17.48 4.15
CA GLY A 444 -42.30 -16.92 3.37
C GLY A 444 -43.08 -15.77 3.98
N THR A 445 -44.12 -15.43 3.23
CA THR A 445 -45.48 -15.11 3.68
C THR A 445 -46.44 -15.84 2.78
#